data_AF-A0A139NFU6-F1
#
_entry.id   AF-A0A139NFU6-F1
#
_cell.length_a   1.000
_cell.length_b   1.000
_cell.length_c   1.000
_cell.angle_alpha   90.00
_cell.angle_beta   90.00
_cell.angle_gamma   90.00
#
_symmetry.space_group_name_H-M   'P 1'
#
loop_
_entity.id
_entity.type
_entity.pdbx_description
1 polymer ?
#
loop_
_entity_poly.entity_id
_entity_poly.type
_entity_poly.pdbx_seq_one_letter_code
_entity_poly.pdbx_strand_id
1 'polypeptide(L)'
;MSTNYSTTNQSYKHLSEVERGKIEAYLDDGLKPWEIARRLGINRSTITREISRGSVKQVKQINNQKAYYQHYYADAAQNRYRQARKASYYLKLDHISDDFLAEFTEAMKEKPRVHSVDTFVHTYKLQHVNEIVPSTKKHLGKSIEERPEEINNRSRFGDWEFDSVLGERPSENLLF
;
A
#
# COMPACT_ATOMS: atom_id res chain seq x y z
N MET A 1 15.06 -32.57 12.30
CA MET A 1 15.57 -31.18 12.34
C MET A 1 14.48 -30.29 11.74
N SER A 2 13.55 -29.78 12.57
CA SER A 2 12.45 -28.93 12.10
C SER A 2 12.95 -27.49 11.93
N THR A 3 12.98 -27.02 10.69
CA THR A 3 13.25 -25.62 10.35
C THR A 3 12.00 -24.79 10.64
N ASN A 4 12.00 -24.11 11.79
CA ASN A 4 10.93 -23.18 12.15
C ASN A 4 11.14 -21.85 11.41
N TYR A 5 10.39 -21.62 10.34
CA TYR A 5 10.27 -20.30 9.71
C TYR A 5 9.23 -19.49 10.48
N SER A 6 9.65 -18.82 11.57
CA SER A 6 8.76 -17.92 12.29
C SER A 6 8.66 -16.58 11.54
N THR A 7 7.61 -16.39 10.75
CA THR A 7 7.18 -15.07 10.29
C THR A 7 6.38 -14.41 11.41
N THR A 8 7.08 -13.83 12.39
CA THR A 8 6.43 -12.91 13.32
C THR A 8 5.75 -11.81 12.50
N ASN A 9 4.46 -11.57 12.72
CA ASN A 9 3.65 -10.50 12.10
C ASN A 9 4.24 -9.11 12.46
N GLN A 10 5.38 -8.74 11.88
CA GLN A 10 5.88 -7.38 11.94
C GLN A 10 5.09 -6.58 10.93
N SER A 11 4.24 -5.68 11.42
CA SER A 11 3.63 -4.67 10.57
C SER A 11 4.74 -3.94 9.81
N TYR A 12 4.51 -3.70 8.51
CA TYR A 12 5.48 -3.03 7.66
C TYR A 12 5.81 -1.64 8.24
N LYS A 13 7.08 -1.44 8.63
CA LYS A 13 7.58 -0.18 9.16
C LYS A 13 8.53 0.47 8.16
N HIS A 14 8.31 1.75 7.91
CA HIS A 14 9.25 2.56 7.15
C HIS A 14 10.44 2.94 8.02
N LEU A 15 11.62 3.04 7.41
CA LEU A 15 12.77 3.68 8.04
C LEU A 15 12.40 5.11 8.43
N SER A 16 12.72 5.49 9.66
CA SER A 16 12.63 6.85 10.18
C SER A 16 13.79 7.71 9.68
N GLU A 17 13.65 9.03 9.80
CA GLU A 17 14.71 9.98 9.46
C GLU A 17 15.97 9.76 10.29
N VAL A 18 15.80 9.46 11.59
CA VAL A 18 16.90 9.12 12.49
C VAL A 18 17.62 7.84 12.06
N GLU A 19 16.90 6.81 11.64
CA GLU A 19 17.52 5.57 11.14
C GLU A 19 18.27 5.80 9.82
N ARG A 20 17.76 6.66 8.94
CA ARG A 20 18.49 7.07 7.72
C ARG A 20 19.78 7.80 8.05
N GLY A 21 19.76 8.73 8.99
CA GLY A 21 20.96 9.43 9.47
C GLY A 21 21.98 8.47 10.08
N LYS A 22 21.53 7.45 10.82
CA LYS A 22 22.42 6.38 11.33
C LYS A 22 23.05 5.57 10.20
N ILE A 23 22.28 5.24 9.15
CA ILE A 23 22.81 4.52 7.98
C ILE A 23 23.91 5.35 7.29
N GLU A 24 23.68 6.65 7.10
CA GLU A 24 24.66 7.57 6.53
C GLU A 24 25.95 7.61 7.37
N ALA A 25 25.84 7.88 8.67
CA ALA A 25 26.99 7.91 9.58
C ALA A 25 27.79 6.59 9.57
N TYR A 26 27.11 5.44 9.57
CA TYR A 26 27.82 4.16 9.50
C TYR A 26 28.51 3.91 8.15
N LEU A 27 27.95 4.41 7.04
CA LEU A 27 28.61 4.32 5.74
C LEU A 27 29.85 5.19 5.67
N ASP A 28 29.82 6.38 6.30
CA ASP A 28 30.98 7.27 6.42
C ASP A 28 32.09 6.63 7.28
N ASP A 29 31.71 5.91 8.33
CA ASP A 29 32.61 5.06 9.12
C ASP A 29 33.13 3.82 8.35
N GLY A 30 32.69 3.62 7.10
CA GLY A 30 33.13 2.52 6.23
C GLY A 30 32.48 1.17 6.50
N LEU A 31 31.40 1.13 7.28
CA LEU A 31 30.71 -0.13 7.58
C LEU A 31 30.02 -0.72 6.36
N LYS A 32 29.97 -2.05 6.33
CA LYS A 32 29.25 -2.78 5.28
C LYS A 32 27.76 -2.88 5.61
N PRO A 33 26.86 -2.96 4.60
CA PRO A 33 25.42 -3.02 4.80
C PRO A 33 24.91 -4.13 5.73
N TRP A 34 25.61 -5.27 5.79
CA TRP A 34 25.25 -6.38 6.68
C TRP A 34 25.53 -6.06 8.16
N GLU A 35 26.58 -5.29 8.46
CA GLU A 35 26.91 -4.88 9.82
C GLU A 35 25.97 -3.76 10.28
N ILE A 36 25.64 -2.82 9.39
CA ILE A 36 24.62 -1.78 9.62
C ILE A 36 23.28 -2.42 9.99
N ALA A 37 22.88 -3.44 9.21
CA ALA A 37 21.66 -4.21 9.46
C ALA A 37 21.66 -4.84 10.86
N ARG A 38 22.78 -5.46 11.28
CA ARG A 38 22.93 -6.06 12.60
C ARG A 38 22.84 -5.02 13.72
N ARG A 39 23.50 -3.87 13.58
CA ARG A 39 23.51 -2.79 14.58
C ARG A 39 22.13 -2.13 14.77
N LEU A 40 21.39 -1.96 13.68
CA LEU A 40 20.06 -1.34 13.72
C LEU A 40 18.94 -2.35 14.01
N GLY A 41 19.22 -3.66 13.97
CA GLY A 41 18.18 -4.70 14.08
C GLY A 41 17.23 -4.71 12.87
N ILE A 42 17.69 -4.23 11.72
CA ILE A 42 16.90 -4.11 10.49
C ILE A 42 17.35 -5.18 9.49
N ASN A 43 16.43 -5.70 8.68
CA ASN A 43 16.80 -6.67 7.65
C ASN A 43 17.83 -6.10 6.65
N ARG A 44 18.86 -6.88 6.33
CA ARG A 44 19.92 -6.51 5.36
C ARG A 44 19.36 -6.06 4.01
N SER A 45 18.28 -6.69 3.54
CA SER A 45 17.63 -6.33 2.27
C SER A 45 17.01 -4.93 2.34
N THR A 46 16.47 -4.53 3.49
CA THR A 46 15.93 -3.19 3.72
C THR A 46 17.05 -2.14 3.63
N ILE A 47 18.19 -2.39 4.29
CA ILE A 47 19.36 -1.49 4.23
C ILE A 47 19.89 -1.38 2.79
N THR A 48 20.06 -2.51 2.10
CA THR A 48 20.57 -2.50 0.71
C THR A 48 19.63 -1.73 -0.23
N ARG A 49 18.32 -1.96 -0.11
CA ARG A 49 17.31 -1.26 -0.92
C ARG A 49 17.27 0.23 -0.61
N GLU A 50 17.38 0.61 0.67
CA GLU A 50 17.45 2.00 1.08
C GLU A 50 18.66 2.69 0.46
N ILE A 51 19.86 2.10 0.60
CA ILE A 51 21.10 2.64 0.04
C ILE A 51 21.00 2.79 -1.47
N SER A 52 20.53 1.75 -2.17
CA SER A 52 20.36 1.77 -3.62
C SER A 52 19.38 2.85 -4.10
N ARG A 53 18.36 3.17 -3.30
CA ARG A 53 17.34 4.18 -3.66
C ARG A 53 17.73 5.59 -3.26
N GLY A 54 18.51 5.74 -2.19
CA GLY A 54 18.93 7.02 -1.62
C GLY A 54 20.33 7.49 -2.04
N SER A 55 21.08 6.67 -2.79
CA SER A 55 22.39 7.07 -3.32
C SER A 55 22.27 8.04 -4.47
N VAL A 56 23.14 9.05 -4.47
CA VAL A 56 23.24 10.09 -5.50
C VAL A 56 24.62 10.04 -6.12
N LYS A 57 24.70 10.27 -7.44
CA LYS A 57 25.97 10.37 -8.16
C LYS A 57 26.68 11.66 -7.78
N GLN A 58 27.85 11.53 -7.19
CA GLN A 58 28.74 12.63 -6.80
C GLN A 58 30.01 12.62 -7.63
N VAL A 59 30.70 13.77 -7.65
CA VAL A 59 31.97 13.95 -8.35
C VAL A 59 33.05 14.37 -7.35
N LYS A 60 34.22 13.76 -7.46
CA LYS A 60 35.42 14.14 -6.71
C LYS A 60 36.55 14.40 -7.69
N GLN A 61 37.35 15.42 -7.43
CA GLN A 61 38.59 15.68 -8.18
C GLN A 61 39.70 14.82 -7.59
N ILE A 62 40.33 13.99 -8.42
CA ILE A 62 41.48 13.18 -8.06
C ILE A 62 42.52 13.39 -9.16
N ASN A 63 43.72 13.89 -8.80
CA ASN A 63 44.81 14.14 -9.75
C ASN A 63 44.38 14.98 -10.98
N ASN A 64 43.64 16.07 -10.76
CA ASN A 64 43.05 16.93 -11.81
C ASN A 64 42.04 16.24 -12.75
N GLN A 65 41.57 15.03 -12.41
CA GLN A 65 40.54 14.31 -13.16
C GLN A 65 39.27 14.16 -12.32
N LYS A 66 38.12 14.23 -12.99
CA LYS A 66 36.80 14.02 -12.36
C LYS A 66 36.53 12.52 -12.20
N ALA A 67 36.48 12.06 -10.95
CA ALA A 67 36.01 10.73 -10.60
C ALA A 67 34.56 10.78 -10.12
N TYR A 68 33.71 9.89 -10.63
CA TYR A 68 32.31 9.80 -10.23
C TYR A 68 32.10 8.61 -9.29
N TYR A 69 31.28 8.78 -8.26
CA TYR A 69 30.94 7.73 -7.32
C TYR A 69 29.52 7.90 -6.80
N GLN A 70 28.96 6.83 -6.24
CA GLN A 70 27.66 6.85 -5.58
C GLN A 70 27.87 7.11 -4.09
N HIS A 71 27.15 8.10 -3.55
CA HIS A 71 27.17 8.40 -2.13
C HIS A 71 25.74 8.47 -1.59
N TYR A 72 25.50 7.81 -0.47
CA TYR A 72 24.19 7.81 0.18
C TYR A 72 24.04 9.08 1.01
N TYR A 73 22.95 9.83 0.78
CA TYR A 73 22.59 10.96 1.62
C TYR A 73 21.26 10.70 2.31
N ALA A 74 21.22 10.79 3.63
CA ALA A 74 20.00 10.54 4.40
C ALA A 74 18.87 11.50 3.98
N ASP A 75 19.21 12.78 3.77
CA ASP A 75 18.28 13.82 3.34
C ASP A 75 17.70 13.55 1.95
N ALA A 76 18.53 13.08 1.01
CA ALA A 76 18.07 12.73 -0.33
C ALA A 76 17.08 11.56 -0.30
N ALA A 77 17.40 10.53 0.50
CA ALA A 77 16.51 9.39 0.70
C ALA A 77 15.18 9.79 1.36
N GLN A 78 15.23 10.64 2.39
CA GLN A 78 14.07 11.17 3.09
C GLN A 78 13.20 12.05 2.17
N ASN A 79 13.82 12.90 1.36
CA ASN A 79 13.10 13.75 0.39
C ASN A 79 12.41 12.92 -0.69
N ARG A 80 13.07 11.89 -1.21
CA ARG A 80 12.47 10.93 -2.14
C ARG A 80 11.26 10.23 -1.51
N TYR A 81 11.37 9.80 -0.25
CA TYR A 81 10.25 9.21 0.49
C TYR A 81 9.09 10.20 0.64
N ARG A 82 9.35 11.44 1.07
CA ARG A 82 8.34 12.50 1.21
C ARG A 82 7.64 12.81 -0.12
N GLN A 83 8.39 12.94 -1.22
CA GLN A 83 7.84 13.19 -2.55
C GLN A 83 6.93 12.05 -3.02
N ALA A 84 7.37 10.79 -2.87
CA ALA A 84 6.54 9.63 -3.22
C ALA A 84 5.26 9.58 -2.37
N ARG A 85 5.32 10.01 -1.10
CA ARG A 85 4.15 10.07 -0.23
C ARG A 85 3.19 11.22 -0.55
N LYS A 86 3.65 12.33 -1.14
CA LYS A 86 2.74 13.38 -1.64
C LYS A 86 1.79 12.84 -2.71
N ALA A 87 2.26 11.96 -3.59
CA ALA A 87 1.42 11.27 -4.57
C ALA A 87 0.54 10.16 -3.95
N SER A 88 0.93 9.66 -2.77
CA SER A 88 0.20 8.63 -2.04
C SER A 88 -0.91 9.27 -1.22
N TYR A 89 -1.99 9.67 -1.89
CA TYR A 89 -3.24 10.06 -1.23
C TYR A 89 -4.33 9.04 -1.54
N TYR A 90 -5.08 8.64 -0.51
CA TYR A 90 -6.45 8.16 -0.68
C TYR A 90 -7.23 9.34 -1.25
N LEU A 91 -8.02 9.21 -2.33
CA LEU A 91 -8.87 10.29 -2.87
C LEU A 91 -9.55 11.04 -1.72
N LYS A 92 -8.93 12.14 -1.27
CA LYS A 92 -9.37 12.90 -0.10
C LYS A 92 -10.59 13.70 -0.56
N LEU A 93 -11.50 13.91 0.38
CA LEU A 93 -12.80 14.54 0.16
C LEU A 93 -12.73 15.81 -0.71
N ASP A 94 -11.64 16.56 -0.60
CA ASP A 94 -11.34 17.80 -1.33
C ASP A 94 -11.28 17.67 -2.87
N HIS A 95 -11.32 16.46 -3.44
CA HIS A 95 -11.34 16.24 -4.90
C HIS A 95 -12.64 15.59 -5.36
N ILE A 96 -13.58 15.40 -4.44
CA ILE A 96 -14.91 14.91 -4.74
C ILE A 96 -15.75 16.10 -5.23
N SER A 97 -16.59 15.87 -6.22
CA SER A 97 -17.57 16.85 -6.69
C SER A 97 -18.45 17.34 -5.53
N ASP A 98 -18.58 18.66 -5.38
CA ASP A 98 -19.50 19.25 -4.38
C ASP A 98 -20.94 18.83 -4.66
N ASP A 99 -21.31 18.69 -5.95
CA ASP A 99 -22.61 18.20 -6.40
C ASP A 99 -22.84 16.77 -5.90
N PHE A 100 -21.83 15.90 -6.00
CA PHE A 100 -21.91 14.54 -5.44
C PHE A 100 -22.15 14.58 -3.93
N LEU A 101 -21.45 15.43 -3.18
CA LEU A 101 -21.61 15.49 -1.72
C LEU A 101 -23.01 15.98 -1.31
N ALA A 102 -23.56 16.94 -2.04
CA ALA A 102 -24.90 17.45 -1.81
C ALA A 102 -25.97 16.38 -2.06
N GLU A 103 -25.96 15.78 -3.26
CA GLU A 103 -26.91 14.72 -3.65
C GLU A 103 -26.77 13.47 -2.78
N PHE A 104 -25.52 13.08 -2.46
CA PHE A 104 -25.25 11.96 -1.56
C PHE A 104 -25.85 12.21 -0.17
N THR A 105 -25.68 13.43 0.36
CA THR A 105 -26.19 13.78 1.68
C THR A 105 -27.71 13.78 1.72
N GLU A 106 -28.36 14.27 0.66
CA GLU A 106 -29.81 14.25 0.52
C GLU A 106 -30.34 12.81 0.46
N ALA A 107 -29.82 12.00 -0.47
CA ALA A 107 -30.23 10.60 -0.65
C ALA A 107 -30.02 9.74 0.61
N MET A 108 -28.97 10.00 1.38
CA MET A 108 -28.72 9.26 2.63
C MET A 108 -29.61 9.71 3.80
N LYS A 109 -30.15 10.93 3.76
CA LYS A 109 -31.05 11.47 4.79
C LYS A 109 -32.53 11.14 4.54
N GLU A 110 -32.90 10.80 3.31
CA GLU A 110 -34.27 10.42 2.96
C GLU A 110 -34.80 9.24 3.78
N LYS A 111 -36.10 9.29 4.09
CA LYS A 111 -36.83 8.23 4.79
C LYS A 111 -38.16 7.93 4.09
N PRO A 112 -38.40 6.68 3.64
CA PRO A 112 -37.48 5.54 3.70
C PRO A 112 -36.31 5.72 2.74
N ARG A 113 -35.11 5.28 3.15
CA ARG A 113 -33.92 5.35 2.30
C ARG A 113 -34.05 4.34 1.15
N VAL A 114 -33.99 4.81 -0.08
CA VAL A 114 -34.12 3.98 -1.29
C VAL A 114 -32.79 3.35 -1.72
N HIS A 115 -31.68 4.07 -1.57
CA HIS A 115 -30.35 3.61 -2.03
C HIS A 115 -29.42 3.23 -0.87
N SER A 116 -28.66 2.15 -1.04
CA SER A 116 -27.45 1.92 -0.25
C SER A 116 -26.33 2.86 -0.70
N VAL A 117 -25.30 3.04 0.13
CA VAL A 117 -24.11 3.85 -0.23
C VAL A 117 -23.49 3.37 -1.55
N ASP A 118 -23.32 2.06 -1.70
CA ASP A 118 -22.73 1.46 -2.90
C ASP A 118 -23.62 1.63 -4.13
N THR A 119 -24.93 1.45 -3.97
CA THR A 119 -25.90 1.62 -5.06
C THR A 119 -25.88 3.05 -5.57
N PHE A 120 -25.92 4.04 -4.66
CA PHE A 120 -25.87 5.45 -5.02
C PHE A 120 -24.55 5.81 -5.74
N VAL A 121 -23.41 5.42 -5.17
CA VAL A 121 -22.10 5.69 -5.77
C VAL A 121 -22.00 5.08 -7.17
N HIS A 122 -22.60 3.91 -7.40
CA HIS A 122 -22.61 3.27 -8.70
C HIS A 122 -23.51 4.00 -9.71
N THR A 123 -24.76 4.31 -9.34
CA THR A 123 -25.70 5.01 -10.24
C THR A 123 -25.19 6.41 -10.59
N TYR A 124 -24.65 7.12 -9.61
CA TYR A 124 -24.08 8.45 -9.80
C TYR A 124 -22.91 8.42 -10.79
N LYS A 125 -22.00 7.44 -10.67
CA LYS A 125 -20.89 7.27 -11.65
C LYS A 125 -21.36 7.00 -13.08
N LEU A 126 -22.49 6.32 -13.27
CA LEU A 126 -23.06 6.08 -14.60
C LEU A 126 -23.64 7.34 -15.22
N GLN A 127 -24.22 8.21 -14.39
CA GLN A 127 -24.79 9.50 -14.82
C GLN A 127 -23.69 10.56 -15.02
N HIS A 128 -22.62 10.51 -14.22
CA HIS A 128 -21.54 11.50 -14.17
C HIS A 128 -20.18 10.87 -14.52
N VAL A 129 -20.04 10.41 -15.76
CA VAL A 129 -18.87 9.63 -16.23
C VAL A 129 -17.53 10.38 -16.09
N ASN A 130 -17.55 11.71 -16.12
CA ASN A 130 -16.35 12.55 -16.05
C ASN A 130 -16.04 13.08 -14.64
N GLU A 131 -16.87 12.75 -13.64
CA GLU A 131 -16.69 13.27 -12.28
C GLU A 131 -15.88 12.34 -11.38
N ILE A 132 -15.12 12.94 -10.48
CA ILE A 132 -14.30 12.22 -9.51
C ILE A 132 -15.21 11.81 -8.34
N VAL A 133 -15.66 10.56 -8.37
CA VAL A 133 -16.53 9.98 -7.34
C VAL A 133 -15.75 8.93 -6.54
N PRO A 134 -15.83 8.93 -5.19
CA PRO A 134 -15.16 7.94 -4.37
C PRO A 134 -15.48 6.51 -4.78
N SER A 135 -14.52 5.61 -4.57
CA SER A 135 -14.80 4.18 -4.61
C SER A 135 -14.97 3.69 -3.18
N THR A 136 -16.11 3.08 -2.87
CA THR A 136 -16.26 2.28 -1.66
C THR A 136 -15.32 1.08 -1.77
N LYS A 137 -14.49 0.86 -0.75
CA LYS A 137 -13.70 -0.38 -0.68
C LYS A 137 -14.68 -1.55 -0.58
N LYS A 138 -14.68 -2.45 -1.57
CA LYS A 138 -15.43 -3.70 -1.47
C LYS A 138 -14.88 -4.50 -0.28
N HIS A 139 -15.70 -4.67 0.75
CA HIS A 139 -15.50 -5.73 1.72
C HIS A 139 -15.92 -7.04 1.05
N LEU A 140 -14.98 -7.66 0.35
CA LEU A 140 -15.11 -9.04 -0.09
C LEU A 140 -15.24 -9.84 1.21
N GLY A 141 -16.41 -10.41 1.47
CA GLY A 141 -16.67 -11.18 2.69
C GLY A 141 -15.69 -12.34 2.86
N LYS A 142 -15.93 -13.17 3.88
CA LYS A 142 -15.13 -14.38 4.08
C LYS A 142 -15.27 -15.34 2.89
N SER A 143 -14.25 -16.17 2.67
CA SER A 143 -14.30 -17.23 1.65
C SER A 143 -15.53 -18.11 1.86
N ILE A 144 -16.09 -18.64 0.77
CA ILE A 144 -17.18 -19.62 0.84
C ILE A 144 -16.80 -20.85 1.67
N GLU A 145 -15.50 -21.17 1.72
CA GLU A 145 -14.93 -22.26 2.50
C GLU A 145 -15.01 -22.02 4.02
N GLU A 146 -15.13 -20.77 4.45
CA GLU A 146 -15.24 -20.40 5.86
C GLU A 146 -16.69 -20.37 6.36
N ARG A 147 -17.66 -20.88 5.58
CA ARG A 147 -19.07 -20.88 5.97
C ARG A 147 -19.39 -21.99 7.00
N PRO A 148 -20.28 -21.73 7.97
CA PRO A 148 -20.77 -22.77 8.88
C PRO A 148 -21.43 -23.94 8.13
N GLU A 149 -21.13 -25.19 8.52
CA GLU A 149 -21.69 -26.39 7.88
C GLU A 149 -23.23 -26.43 7.94
N GLU A 150 -23.82 -25.83 8.98
CA GLU A 150 -25.27 -25.76 9.17
C GLU A 150 -26.01 -25.14 7.97
N ILE A 151 -25.36 -24.25 7.22
CA ILE A 151 -25.92 -23.57 6.04
C ILE A 151 -26.06 -24.54 4.86
N ASN A 152 -25.21 -25.59 4.76
CA ASN A 152 -25.35 -26.61 3.71
C ASN A 152 -26.68 -27.35 3.79
N ASN A 153 -27.28 -27.41 4.98
CA ASN A 153 -28.54 -28.11 5.22
C ASN A 153 -29.76 -27.34 4.71
N ARG A 154 -29.59 -26.08 4.30
CA ARG A 154 -30.62 -25.31 3.58
C ARG A 154 -31.97 -25.29 4.29
N SER A 155 -31.94 -25.26 5.62
CA SER A 155 -33.06 -25.59 6.50
C SER A 155 -33.71 -24.35 7.12
N ARG A 156 -33.09 -23.18 6.99
CA ARG A 156 -33.58 -21.91 7.50
C ARG A 156 -33.79 -20.91 6.37
N PHE A 157 -34.79 -20.06 6.54
CA PHE A 157 -35.00 -18.90 5.67
C PHE A 157 -33.73 -18.02 5.71
N GLY A 158 -33.10 -17.80 4.54
CA GLY A 158 -31.81 -17.11 4.42
C GLY A 158 -30.66 -18.00 3.92
N ASP A 159 -30.76 -19.33 4.02
CA ASP A 159 -29.74 -20.26 3.51
C ASP A 159 -29.71 -20.32 1.95
N TRP A 160 -30.71 -19.75 1.28
CA TRP A 160 -30.91 -19.84 -0.18
C TRP A 160 -30.59 -18.54 -0.94
N GLU A 161 -30.54 -17.39 -0.26
CA GLU A 161 -30.39 -16.11 -0.96
C GLU A 161 -28.91 -15.70 -1.07
N PHE A 162 -28.40 -15.90 -2.30
CA PHE A 162 -27.28 -15.16 -2.91
C PHE A 162 -25.84 -15.68 -2.67
N ASP A 163 -25.55 -16.92 -3.09
CA ASP A 163 -24.16 -17.40 -3.30
C ASP A 163 -23.57 -16.75 -4.58
N SER A 164 -23.08 -15.51 -4.48
CA SER A 164 -22.23 -14.92 -5.53
C SER A 164 -20.82 -15.51 -5.44
N VAL A 165 -20.49 -16.46 -6.31
CA VAL A 165 -19.14 -17.01 -6.43
C VAL A 165 -18.25 -16.03 -7.21
N LEU A 166 -17.17 -15.56 -6.60
CA LEU A 166 -16.10 -14.86 -7.33
C LEU A 166 -15.25 -15.90 -8.05
N GLY A 167 -15.32 -15.94 -9.38
CA GLY A 167 -14.41 -16.76 -10.18
C GLY A 167 -12.96 -16.32 -9.97
N GLU A 168 -12.06 -17.28 -9.75
CA GLU A 168 -10.63 -17.02 -9.77
C GLU A 168 -10.23 -16.49 -11.15
N ARG A 169 -9.55 -15.34 -11.20
CA ARG A 169 -8.89 -14.93 -12.44
C ARG A 169 -7.74 -15.93 -12.68
N PRO A 170 -7.64 -16.57 -13.86
CA PRO A 170 -6.50 -17.43 -14.13
C PRO A 170 -5.24 -16.59 -13.98
N SER A 171 -4.32 -17.05 -13.13
CA SER A 171 -2.96 -16.52 -13.12
C SER A 171 -2.36 -16.82 -14.48
N GLU A 172 -2.24 -15.82 -15.33
CA GLU A 172 -1.38 -15.90 -16.52
C GLU A 172 0.06 -16.05 -16.04
N ASN A 173 0.43 -17.29 -15.75
CA ASN A 173 1.81 -17.73 -15.79
C ASN A 173 2.19 -17.73 -17.27
N LEU A 174 2.65 -16.58 -17.77
CA LEU A 174 3.47 -16.54 -18.97
C LEU A 174 4.79 -17.24 -18.62
N LEU A 175 4.82 -18.54 -18.87
CA LEU A 175 6.05 -19.27 -19.14
C LEU A 175 6.41 -19.01 -20.60
N PHE A 176 7.65 -18.53 -20.76
CA PHE A 176 8.37 -18.10 -21.99
C PHE A 176 8.17 -16.64 -22.40
#